data_AF-A0A4W5KBS6-F1
#
_entry.id   AF-A0A4W5KBS6-F1
#
_cell.length_a   1.000
_cell.length_b   1.000
_cell.length_c   1.000
_cell.angle_alpha   90.00
_cell.angle_beta   90.00
_cell.angle_gamma   90.00
#
_symmetry.space_group_name_H-M   'P 1'
#
loop_
_entity.id
_entity.type
_entity.pdbx_description
1 polymer ?
#
loop_
_entity_poly.entity_id
_entity_poly.type
_entity_poly.pdbx_seq_one_letter_code
_entity_poly.pdbx_strand_id
1 'polypeptide(L)' 'MSSKMQSSNNIAHAKRSVQQLRIEASIERIKVSKASADLMHYCGEHAKYDPLLMGIPASENPFKDKKPCTIL' A
#
# COMPACT_ATOMS: atom_id res chain seq x y z
N MET A 1 -29.45 -5.28 -37.98
CA MET A 1 -28.49 -4.14 -37.91
C MET A 1 -27.86 -3.96 -36.51
N SER A 2 -28.48 -4.41 -35.41
CA SER A 2 -28.00 -4.18 -34.03
C SER A 2 -26.72 -4.95 -33.63
N SER A 3 -26.52 -6.18 -34.13
CA SER A 3 -25.40 -7.05 -33.71
C SER A 3 -24.01 -6.58 -34.18
N LYS A 4 -23.92 -5.83 -35.29
CA LYS A 4 -22.65 -5.32 -35.82
C LYS A 4 -22.04 -4.23 -34.95
N MET A 5 -22.87 -3.35 -34.36
CA MET A 5 -22.39 -2.27 -33.48
C MET A 5 -21.88 -2.78 -32.12
N GLN A 6 -22.49 -3.83 -31.56
CA GLN A 6 -22.00 -4.47 -30.34
C GLN A 6 -20.58 -5.04 -30.54
N SER A 7 -20.34 -5.67 -31.70
CA SER A 7 -19.08 -6.34 -32.01
C SER A 7 -17.92 -5.36 -32.22
N SER A 8 -18.16 -4.20 -32.87
CA SER A 8 -17.14 -3.15 -33.04
C SER A 8 -16.74 -2.49 -31.71
N ASN A 9 -17.67 -2.32 -30.77
CA ASN A 9 -17.36 -1.81 -29.43
C ASN A 9 -16.48 -2.80 -28.63
N ASN A 10 -16.74 -4.10 -28.76
CA ASN A 10 -15.90 -5.14 -28.14
C ASN A 10 -14.49 -5.15 -28.72
N ILE A 11 -14.34 -4.95 -30.03
CA ILE A 11 -13.03 -4.88 -30.69
C ILE A 11 -12.25 -3.62 -30.23
N ALA A 12 -12.93 -2.48 -30.12
CA ALA A 12 -12.29 -1.24 -29.63
C ALA A 12 -11.82 -1.39 -28.17
N HIS A 13 -12.64 -2.02 -27.32
CA HIS A 13 -12.26 -2.34 -25.95
C HIS A 13 -11.04 -3.28 -25.90
N ALA A 14 -11.09 -4.40 -26.64
CA ALA A 14 -9.99 -5.35 -26.70
C ALA A 14 -8.68 -4.71 -27.17
N LYS A 15 -8.73 -3.82 -28.17
CA LYS A 15 -7.55 -3.06 -28.63
C LYS A 15 -6.95 -2.20 -27.52
N ARG A 16 -7.78 -1.48 -26.75
CA ARG A 16 -7.31 -0.68 -25.61
C ARG A 16 -6.68 -1.57 -24.52
N SER A 17 -7.30 -2.70 -24.19
CA SER A 17 -6.75 -3.65 -23.22
C SER A 17 -5.39 -4.19 -23.67
N VAL A 18 -5.25 -4.57 -24.95
CA VAL A 18 -3.96 -5.04 -25.48
C VAL A 18 -2.89 -3.93 -25.42
N GLN A 19 -3.25 -2.69 -25.75
CA GLN A 19 -2.32 -1.56 -25.62
C GLN A 19 -1.85 -1.37 -24.17
N GLN A 20 -2.78 -1.44 -23.21
CA GLN A 20 -2.46 -1.35 -21.78
C GLN A 20 -1.53 -2.49 -21.33
N LEU A 21 -1.87 -3.73 -21.68
CA LEU A 21 -1.08 -4.91 -21.30
C LEU A 21 0.35 -4.85 -21.89
N ARG A 22 0.52 -4.31 -23.10
CA ARG A 22 1.85 -4.12 -23.69
C ARG A 22 2.71 -3.14 -22.89
N ILE A 23 2.10 -2.06 -22.37
CA ILE A 23 2.78 -1.09 -21.51
C ILE A 23 3.17 -1.79 -20.19
N GLU A 24 2.24 -2.46 -19.54
CA GLU A 24 2.48 -3.15 -18.25
C GLU A 24 3.50 -4.29 -18.37
N ALA A 25 3.52 -5.00 -19.51
CA ALA A 25 4.51 -6.02 -19.79
C ALA A 25 5.93 -5.46 -19.93
N SER A 26 6.05 -4.19 -20.38
CA SER A 26 7.35 -3.51 -20.54
C SER A 26 7.91 -2.93 -19.24
N ILE A 27 7.17 -3.00 -18.14
CA ILE A 27 7.64 -2.54 -16.82
C ILE A 27 8.77 -3.46 -16.34
N GLU A 28 9.95 -2.88 -16.11
CA GLU A 28 11.07 -3.59 -15.51
C GLU A 28 10.78 -3.92 -14.04
N ARG A 29 10.89 -5.20 -13.68
CA ARG A 29 10.65 -5.68 -12.32
C ARG A 29 11.98 -5.97 -11.62
N ILE A 30 12.04 -5.63 -10.33
CA ILE A 30 13.14 -6.07 -9.47
C ILE A 30 12.90 -7.50 -8.97
N LYS A 31 13.98 -8.18 -8.54
CA LYS A 31 13.87 -9.51 -7.91
C LYS A 31 13.06 -9.42 -6.62
N VAL A 32 12.20 -10.40 -6.40
CA VAL A 32 11.39 -10.52 -5.17
C VAL A 32 12.29 -10.53 -3.93
N SER A 33 13.41 -11.25 -3.96
CA SER A 33 14.36 -11.29 -2.84
C SER A 33 14.93 -9.91 -2.48
N LYS A 34 15.17 -9.05 -3.47
CA LYS A 34 15.61 -7.67 -3.24
C LYS A 34 14.49 -6.85 -2.62
N ALA A 35 13.29 -6.89 -3.20
CA ALA A 35 12.13 -6.18 -2.65
C ALA A 35 11.83 -6.59 -1.20
N SER A 36 11.91 -7.88 -0.88
CA SER A 36 11.73 -8.39 0.48
C SER A 36 12.81 -7.88 1.44
N ALA A 37 14.08 -7.85 1.02
CA ALA A 37 15.16 -7.32 1.82
C ALA A 37 14.98 -5.81 2.09
N ASP A 38 14.59 -5.04 1.07
CA ASP A 38 14.32 -3.61 1.19
C ASP A 38 13.17 -3.34 2.18
N LEU A 39 12.09 -4.13 2.13
CA LEU A 39 10.98 -4.05 3.09
C LEU A 39 11.42 -4.39 4.50
N MET A 40 12.18 -5.48 4.69
CA MET A 40 12.70 -5.87 6.01
C MET A 40 13.61 -4.80 6.60
N HIS A 41 14.48 -4.21 5.77
CA HIS A 41 15.36 -3.13 6.20
C HIS A 41 14.57 -1.90 6.62
N TYR A 42 13.58 -1.48 5.81
CA TYR A 42 12.71 -0.35 6.14
C TYR A 42 11.99 -0.56 7.47
N CYS A 43 11.38 -1.72 7.67
CA CYS A 43 10.71 -2.06 8.93
C CYS A 43 11.70 -2.08 10.10
N GLY A 44 12.90 -2.64 9.94
CA GLY A 44 13.92 -2.68 10.99
C GLY A 44 14.39 -1.29 11.43
N GLU A 45 14.65 -0.38 10.49
CA GLU A 45 15.08 0.99 10.77
C GLU A 45 14.01 1.80 11.52
N HIS A 46 12.74 1.58 11.19
CA HIS A 46 11.61 2.33 11.73
C HIS A 46 10.95 1.67 12.94
N ALA A 47 11.23 0.38 13.20
CA ALA A 47 10.65 -0.38 14.30
C ALA A 47 10.82 0.33 15.65
N LYS A 48 12.00 0.89 15.90
CA LYS A 48 12.32 1.59 17.16
C LYS A 48 11.50 2.86 17.40
N TYR A 49 10.93 3.43 16.34
CA TYR A 49 10.12 4.64 16.39
C TYR A 49 8.62 4.35 16.32
N ASP A 50 8.23 3.09 16.13
CA ASP A 50 6.83 2.69 16.10
C ASP A 50 6.32 2.49 17.54
N PRO A 51 5.41 3.38 18.03
CA PRO A 51 4.88 3.30 19.38
C PRO A 51 4.05 2.04 19.63
N LEU A 52 3.48 1.45 18.59
CA LEU A 52 2.65 0.24 18.68
C LEU A 52 3.50 -1.03 18.73
N LEU A 53 4.73 -0.97 18.21
CA LEU A 53 5.65 -2.10 18.22
C LEU A 53 6.53 -2.13 19.46
N MET A 54 7.21 -1.02 19.78
CA MET A 54 8.12 -0.95 20.93
C MET A 54 7.43 -0.56 22.24
N GLY A 55 6.22 -0.03 22.15
CA GLY A 55 5.56 0.63 23.26
C GLY A 55 6.14 2.02 23.54
N ILE A 56 5.31 2.86 24.15
CA ILE A 56 5.73 4.17 24.66
C ILE A 56 5.41 4.28 26.15
N PRO A 57 6.17 5.08 26.92
CA PRO A 57 5.81 5.39 28.29
C PRO A 57 4.40 5.95 28.38
N ALA A 58 3.68 5.61 29.44
CA ALA A 58 2.31 6.07 29.60
C ALA A 58 2.21 7.61 29.60
N SER A 59 3.23 8.33 30.09
CA SER A 59 3.29 9.80 30.04
C SER A 59 3.30 10.39 28.62
N GLU A 60 3.87 9.67 27.65
CA GLU A 60 3.94 10.09 26.25
C GLU A 60 2.72 9.65 25.47
N ASN A 61 1.95 8.68 25.98
CA ASN A 61 0.73 8.20 25.36
C ASN A 61 -0.41 9.25 25.49
N PRO A 62 -0.84 9.88 24.38
CA PRO A 62 -1.92 10.87 24.40
C PRO A 62 -3.27 10.29 24.82
N PHE A 63 -3.44 8.97 24.72
CA PHE A 63 -4.65 8.24 25.07
C PHE A 63 -4.63 7.69 26.50
N LYS A 64 -3.63 8.02 27.32
CA LYS A 64 -3.61 7.60 28.73
C LYS A 64 -4.75 8.28 29.50
N ASP A 65 -5.41 7.51 30.37
CA ASP A 65 -6.35 8.04 31.34
C ASP A 65 -5.71 9.12 32.22
N LYS A 66 -6.37 10.29 32.27
CA LYS A 66 -5.98 11.36 33.18
C LYS A 66 -6.30 10.91 34.61
N LYS A 67 -5.29 10.88 35.48
CA LYS A 67 -5.55 10.69 36.91
C LYS A 67 -6.45 11.84 37.39
N PRO A 68 -7.51 11.58 38.17
CA PRO A 68 -8.31 12.65 38.75
C PRO A 68 -7.38 13.52 39.62
N CYS A 69 -7.36 14.82 39.36
CA CYS A 69 -6.65 15.78 40.18
C CYS A 69 -7.50 16.03 41.44
N THR A 70 -7.08 15.49 42.59
CA THR A 70 -7.68 15.87 43.87
C THR A 70 -7.01 17.14 44.34
N ILE A 71 -7.75 18.25 44.37
CA ILE A 71 -7.32 19.47 45.07
C ILE A 71 -7.46 19.16 46.57
N LEU A 72 -6.35 19.20 47.30
CA LEU A 72 -6.29 19.10 48.76
C LEU A 72 -6.45 20.48 49.38
#